data_AF-A0AAJ0CEN8-F1
#
_entry.id   AF-A0AAJ0CEN8-F1
#
_cell.length_a   1.000
_cell.length_b   1.000
_cell.length_c   1.000
_cell.angle_alpha   90.00
_cell.angle_beta   90.00
_cell.angle_gamma   90.00
#
_symmetry.space_group_name_H-M   'P 1'
#
loop_
_entity.id
_entity.type
_entity.pdbx_description
1 polymer ?
#
loop_
_entity_poly.entity_id
_entity_poly.type
_entity_poly.pdbx_seq_one_letter_code
_entity_poly.pdbx_strand_id
1 'polypeptide(L)'
;MVEYLYTGQYEAQPQDLEQNEDGISPLVFHVRMFDLADKYLISGLQSLSVAEFRKIIGREGDACVFLRSIGEIYSLQCESNKILRDILVESTRERFSSPMDSDLEEVLGGMINMVPDFAIDLCLSFLRQPNLGHCGNCGTQKMVSIEPPKRKM
;
A
#
# COMPACT_ATOMS: atom_id res chain seq x y z
N MET A 1 -4.69 14.78 14.86
CA MET A 1 -4.87 16.08 14.18
C MET A 1 -4.68 17.28 15.11
N VAL A 2 -5.44 17.42 16.21
CA VAL A 2 -5.30 18.59 17.11
C VAL A 2 -3.89 18.73 17.66
N GLU A 3 -3.31 17.63 18.13
CA GLU A 3 -1.92 17.59 18.58
C GLU A 3 -0.93 18.15 17.54
N TYR A 4 -1.06 17.72 16.28
CA TYR A 4 -0.24 18.23 15.17
C TYR A 4 -0.33 19.75 15.00
N LEU A 5 -1.50 20.36 15.23
CA LEU A 5 -1.62 21.82 15.14
C LEU A 5 -0.81 22.56 16.22
N TYR A 6 -0.57 21.91 17.36
CA TYR A 6 0.20 22.48 18.47
C TYR A 6 1.69 22.11 18.44
N THR A 7 2.03 20.91 17.97
CA THR A 7 3.40 20.36 18.07
C THR A 7 4.09 20.21 16.71
N GLY A 8 3.34 20.25 15.60
CA GLY A 8 3.81 19.89 14.27
C GLY A 8 4.03 18.38 14.08
N GLN A 9 3.64 17.55 15.05
CA GLN A 9 3.82 16.10 15.04
C GLN A 9 2.55 15.39 15.53
N TYR A 10 2.38 14.13 15.17
CA TYR A 10 1.36 13.27 15.76
C TYR A 10 1.92 11.85 15.85
N GLU A 11 1.44 11.08 16.82
CA GLU A 11 1.81 9.69 16.98
C GLU A 11 0.56 8.80 17.00
N ALA A 12 0.67 7.59 16.48
CA ALA A 12 -0.36 6.57 16.66
C ALA A 12 -0.21 6.02 18.07
N GLN A 13 -1.12 6.36 18.98
CA GLN A 13 -1.03 5.88 20.35
C GLN A 13 -1.41 4.39 20.39
N PRO A 14 -0.67 3.52 21.12
CA PRO A 14 -0.96 2.09 21.19
C PRO A 14 -2.36 1.79 21.76
N GLN A 15 -2.90 2.71 22.56
CA GLN A 15 -4.23 2.61 23.15
C GLN A 15 -5.35 2.66 22.07
N ASP A 16 -5.13 3.43 20.99
CA ASP A 16 -6.05 3.51 19.84
C ASP A 16 -5.96 2.27 18.93
N LEU A 17 -4.88 1.50 19.05
CA LEU A 17 -4.58 0.30 18.27
C LEU A 17 -5.07 -0.99 18.96
N GLU A 18 -5.17 -1.00 20.29
CA GLU A 18 -5.39 -2.22 21.09
C GLU A 18 -6.74 -2.27 21.85
N GLN A 19 -7.44 -1.15 22.08
CA GLN A 19 -8.61 -1.12 22.99
C GLN A 19 -9.99 -1.27 22.32
N ASN A 20 -10.06 -1.36 20.99
CA ASN A 20 -11.32 -1.63 20.29
C ASN A 20 -11.27 -3.02 19.68
N GLU A 21 -12.35 -3.79 19.79
CA GLU A 21 -12.52 -5.00 18.97
C GLU A 21 -12.51 -4.69 17.45
N ASP A 22 -12.65 -3.40 17.11
CA ASP A 22 -12.33 -2.74 15.83
C ASP A 22 -10.97 -2.01 15.88
N GLY A 23 -9.89 -2.70 16.27
CA GLY A 23 -8.55 -2.11 16.32
C GLY A 23 -8.15 -1.52 14.97
N ILE A 24 -8.03 -0.19 14.89
CA ILE A 24 -7.66 0.48 13.65
C ILE A 24 -6.21 0.12 13.37
N SER A 25 -5.94 -0.57 12.25
CA SER A 25 -4.55 -0.87 11.89
C SER A 25 -3.73 0.43 11.80
N PRO A 26 -2.44 0.43 12.19
CA PRO A 26 -1.59 1.61 12.09
C PRO A 26 -1.56 2.22 10.67
N LEU A 27 -1.70 1.37 9.65
CA LEU A 27 -1.90 1.77 8.25
C LEU A 27 -3.15 2.64 8.09
N VAL A 28 -4.31 2.13 8.52
CA VAL A 28 -5.59 2.85 8.42
C VAL A 28 -5.58 4.14 9.25
N PHE A 29 -4.87 4.17 10.39
CA PHE A 29 -4.73 5.38 11.19
C PHE A 29 -4.05 6.51 10.40
N HIS A 30 -2.91 6.25 9.76
CA HIS A 30 -2.21 7.26 8.95
C HIS A 30 -3.00 7.70 7.72
N VAL A 31 -3.74 6.76 7.13
CA VAL A 31 -4.64 7.01 6.01
C VAL A 31 -5.79 7.95 6.43
N ARG A 32 -6.37 7.75 7.62
CA ARG A 32 -7.39 8.66 8.18
C ARG A 32 -6.81 10.03 8.53
N MET A 33 -5.57 10.11 9.01
CA MET A 33 -4.89 11.39 9.21
C MET A 33 -4.65 12.13 7.89
N PHE A 34 -4.33 11.40 6.82
CA PHE A 34 -4.23 11.96 5.47
C PHE A 34 -5.56 12.50 4.96
N ASP A 35 -6.65 11.74 5.11
CA ASP A 35 -8.01 12.17 4.72
C ASP A 35 -8.43 13.44 5.47
N LEU A 36 -8.16 13.51 6.78
CA LEU A 36 -8.37 14.74 7.56
C LEU A 36 -7.50 15.89 7.06
N ALA A 37 -6.24 15.64 6.75
CA ALA A 37 -5.35 16.67 6.24
C ALA A 37 -5.85 17.25 4.91
N ASP A 38 -6.34 16.40 4.01
CA ASP A 38 -6.94 16.81 2.74
C ASP A 38 -8.22 17.61 2.97
N LYS A 39 -9.12 17.11 3.82
CA LYS A 39 -10.39 17.77 4.16
C LYS A 39 -10.20 19.18 4.73
N TYR A 40 -9.16 19.39 5.53
CA TYR A 40 -8.86 20.68 6.15
C TYR A 40 -7.74 21.46 5.44
N LEU A 41 -7.28 20.99 4.27
CA LEU A 41 -6.25 21.61 3.44
C LEU A 41 -4.93 21.89 4.19
N ILE A 42 -4.53 20.97 5.07
CA ILE A 42 -3.31 21.07 5.87
C ILE A 42 -2.19 20.28 5.19
N SER A 43 -1.51 20.92 4.24
CA SER A 43 -0.45 20.31 3.42
C SER A 43 0.69 19.67 4.23
N GLY A 44 1.06 20.28 5.37
CA GLY A 44 2.08 19.74 6.27
C GLY A 44 1.67 18.42 6.91
N LEU A 45 0.41 18.31 7.37
CA LEU A 45 -0.13 17.08 7.95
C LEU A 45 -0.26 16.01 6.88
N GLN A 46 -0.71 16.39 5.68
CA GLN A 46 -0.85 15.49 4.54
C GLN A 46 0.50 14.85 4.19
N SER A 47 1.55 15.67 4.08
CA SER A 47 2.91 15.20 3.77
C SER A 47 3.47 14.29 4.86
N LEU A 48 3.24 14.64 6.14
CA LEU A 48 3.65 13.82 7.27
C LEU A 48 2.92 12.46 7.26
N SER A 49 1.62 12.46 6.99
CA SER A 49 0.82 11.23 6.95
C SER A 49 1.24 10.27 5.84
N VAL A 50 1.60 10.78 4.65
CA VAL A 50 2.18 9.96 3.59
C VAL A 50 3.53 9.38 4.02
N ALA A 51 4.38 10.18 4.68
CA ALA A 51 5.70 9.73 5.12
C ALA A 51 5.60 8.62 6.18
N GLU A 52 4.73 8.77 7.17
CA GLU A 52 4.51 7.74 8.20
C GLU A 52 3.84 6.49 7.60
N PHE A 53 2.85 6.66 6.72
CA PHE A 53 2.24 5.54 6.00
C PHE A 53 3.27 4.71 5.24
N ARG A 54 4.18 5.37 4.50
CA ARG A 54 5.27 4.69 3.76
C ARG A 54 6.24 3.95 4.69
N LYS A 55 6.47 4.45 5.91
CA LYS A 55 7.32 3.75 6.88
C LYS A 55 6.64 2.48 7.40
N ILE A 56 5.35 2.56 7.71
CA ILE A 56 4.60 1.41 8.25
C ILE A 56 4.40 0.35 7.18
N ILE A 57 3.98 0.72 5.97
CA ILE A 57 3.74 -0.24 4.88
C ILE A 57 4.98 -1.05 4.50
N GLY A 58 6.18 -0.45 4.61
CA GLY A 58 7.44 -1.15 4.38
C GLY A 58 7.89 -2.05 5.54
N ARG A 59 7.35 -1.82 6.75
CA ARG A 59 7.61 -2.65 7.94
C ARG A 59 6.56 -3.73 8.15
N GLU A 60 5.37 -3.56 7.58
CA GLU A 60 4.27 -4.50 7.72
C GLU A 60 4.66 -5.85 7.12
N GLY A 61 4.86 -6.86 7.96
CA GLY A 61 5.25 -8.19 7.50
C GLY A 61 4.06 -9.01 7.06
N ASP A 62 2.89 -8.73 7.62
CA ASP A 62 1.70 -9.54 7.43
C ASP A 62 0.95 -9.13 6.15
N ALA A 63 1.02 -10.00 5.15
CA ALA A 63 0.36 -9.80 3.87
C ALA A 63 -1.17 -9.77 4.01
N CYS A 64 -1.76 -10.47 4.97
CA CYS A 64 -3.20 -10.47 5.21
C CYS A 64 -3.68 -9.14 5.82
N VAL A 65 -2.97 -8.61 6.81
CA VAL A 65 -3.26 -7.28 7.39
C VAL A 65 -3.11 -6.20 6.33
N PHE A 66 -2.04 -6.29 5.53
CA PHE A 66 -1.81 -5.40 4.39
C PHE A 66 -2.98 -5.44 3.40
N LEU A 67 -3.38 -6.63 2.93
CA LEU A 67 -4.47 -6.76 1.94
C LEU A 67 -5.79 -6.21 2.48
N ARG A 68 -6.13 -6.47 3.75
CA ARG A 68 -7.35 -5.91 4.36
C ARG A 68 -7.34 -4.38 4.39
N SER A 69 -6.17 -3.76 4.61
CA SER A 69 -6.05 -2.29 4.63
C SER A 69 -6.32 -1.63 3.28
N ILE A 70 -6.16 -2.36 2.16
CA ILE A 70 -6.43 -1.84 0.81
C ILE A 70 -7.89 -1.43 0.67
N GLY A 71 -8.82 -2.20 1.26
CA GLY A 71 -10.26 -1.91 1.19
C GLY A 71 -10.60 -0.55 1.79
N GLU A 72 -10.04 -0.29 2.97
CA GLU A 72 -10.20 0.98 3.69
C GLU A 72 -9.55 2.17 2.96
N ILE A 73 -8.47 1.94 2.22
CA ILE A 73 -7.78 3.00 1.48
C ILE A 73 -8.51 3.35 0.18
N TYR A 74 -9.04 2.35 -0.52
CA TYR A 74 -9.79 2.57 -1.75
C TYR A 74 -11.18 3.14 -1.49
N SER A 75 -11.76 2.91 -0.31
CA SER A 75 -13.03 3.52 0.10
C SER A 75 -12.93 5.01 0.45
N LEU A 76 -11.71 5.54 0.63
CA LEU A 76 -11.49 6.96 0.88
C LEU A 76 -12.03 7.84 -0.25
N GLN A 77 -12.80 8.86 0.14
CA GLN A 77 -13.39 9.85 -0.77
C GLN A 77 -12.47 11.03 -1.09
N CYS A 78 -11.22 10.99 -0.61
CA CYS A 78 -10.22 12.05 -0.80
C CYS A 78 -9.71 12.10 -2.26
N GLU A 79 -9.65 13.30 -2.85
CA GLU A 79 -9.12 13.53 -4.20
C GLU A 79 -7.62 13.21 -4.31
N SER A 80 -6.88 13.44 -3.22
CA SER A 80 -5.45 13.15 -3.10
C SER A 80 -5.14 11.67 -2.85
N ASN A 81 -6.14 10.78 -2.81
CA ASN A 81 -5.95 9.35 -2.51
C ASN A 81 -5.05 8.61 -3.52
N LYS A 82 -4.87 9.17 -4.72
CA LYS A 82 -4.04 8.58 -5.77
C LYS A 82 -2.62 8.30 -5.30
N ILE A 83 -2.03 9.21 -4.50
CA ILE A 83 -0.68 9.03 -3.95
C ILE A 83 -0.61 7.79 -3.05
N LEU A 84 -1.64 7.57 -2.22
CA LEU A 84 -1.71 6.41 -1.34
C LEU A 84 -1.93 5.11 -2.14
N ARG A 85 -2.78 5.16 -3.16
CA ARG A 85 -3.02 4.03 -4.08
C ARG A 85 -1.76 3.65 -4.83
N ASP A 86 -1.02 4.61 -5.37
CA ASP A 86 0.24 4.38 -6.07
C ASP A 86 1.28 3.69 -5.14
N ILE A 87 1.40 4.16 -3.89
CA ILE A 87 2.29 3.54 -2.87
C ILE A 87 1.83 2.10 -2.56
N LEU A 88 0.53 1.87 -2.37
CA LEU A 88 0.00 0.53 -2.13
C LEU A 88 0.33 -0.41 -3.28
N VAL A 89 0.09 0.02 -4.52
CA VAL A 89 0.34 -0.81 -5.70
C VAL A 89 1.82 -1.15 -5.82
N GLU A 90 2.71 -0.19 -5.58
CA GLU A 90 4.16 -0.41 -5.54
C GLU A 90 4.55 -1.44 -4.47
N SER A 91 4.10 -1.25 -3.22
CA SER A 91 4.35 -2.20 -2.13
C SER A 91 3.76 -3.59 -2.39
N THR A 92 2.61 -3.66 -3.08
CA THR A 92 1.99 -4.94 -3.45
C THR A 92 2.85 -5.67 -4.48
N ARG A 93 3.39 -4.94 -5.48
CA ARG A 93 4.27 -5.53 -6.51
C ARG A 93 5.55 -6.11 -5.92
N GLU A 94 6.13 -5.43 -4.93
CA GLU A 94 7.28 -5.93 -4.19
C GLU A 94 6.95 -7.24 -3.47
N ARG A 95 5.78 -7.33 -2.84
CA ARG A 95 5.32 -8.55 -2.13
C ARG A 95 5.00 -9.71 -3.08
N PHE A 96 4.39 -9.45 -4.23
CA PHE A 96 4.15 -10.45 -5.28
C PHE A 96 5.41 -11.01 -5.91
N SER A 97 6.56 -10.37 -5.71
CA SER A 97 7.85 -10.92 -6.16
C SER A 97 8.29 -12.13 -5.30
N SER A 98 7.67 -12.32 -4.13
CA SER A 98 7.81 -13.51 -3.29
C SER A 98 6.69 -14.53 -3.61
N PRO A 99 6.96 -15.84 -3.56
CA PRO A 99 5.90 -16.85 -3.72
C PRO A 99 4.80 -16.64 -2.68
N MET A 100 3.54 -16.66 -3.13
CA MET A 100 2.36 -16.57 -2.28
C MET A 100 1.96 -17.93 -1.73
N ASP A 101 1.45 -17.93 -0.49
CA ASP A 101 0.82 -19.10 0.12
C ASP A 101 -0.66 -19.20 -0.29
N SER A 102 -1.26 -20.38 -0.16
CA SER A 102 -2.64 -20.66 -0.56
C SER A 102 -3.65 -19.76 0.17
N ASP A 103 -3.42 -19.45 1.44
CA ASP A 103 -4.29 -18.59 2.25
C ASP A 103 -4.29 -17.14 1.71
N LEU A 104 -3.16 -16.70 1.17
CA LEU A 104 -3.01 -15.35 0.63
C LEU A 104 -3.76 -15.17 -0.69
N GLU A 105 -3.84 -16.24 -1.50
CA GLU A 105 -4.60 -16.26 -2.74
C GLU A 105 -6.11 -16.08 -2.48
N GLU A 106 -6.66 -16.72 -1.46
CA GLU A 106 -8.07 -16.57 -1.08
C GLU A 106 -8.36 -15.14 -0.59
N VAL A 107 -7.51 -14.59 0.28
CA VAL A 107 -7.66 -13.21 0.78
C VAL A 107 -7.57 -12.21 -0.37
N LEU A 108 -6.60 -12.39 -1.28
CA LEU A 108 -6.45 -11.55 -2.47
C LEU A 108 -7.68 -11.64 -3.37
N GLY A 109 -8.19 -12.84 -3.64
CA GLY A 109 -9.40 -13.05 -4.45
C GLY A 109 -10.61 -12.35 -3.85
N GLY A 110 -10.80 -12.47 -2.53
CA GLY A 110 -11.84 -11.73 -1.80
C GLY A 110 -11.68 -10.21 -1.95
N MET A 111 -10.47 -9.71 -1.82
CA MET A 111 -10.16 -8.27 -1.96
C MET A 111 -10.39 -7.75 -3.38
N ILE A 112 -10.01 -8.49 -4.42
CA ILE A 112 -10.24 -8.11 -5.82
C ILE A 112 -11.74 -8.01 -6.11
N ASN A 113 -12.55 -8.92 -5.56
CA ASN A 113 -14.00 -8.85 -5.72
C ASN A 113 -14.62 -7.66 -4.97
N MET A 114 -14.08 -7.31 -3.80
CA MET A 114 -14.53 -6.16 -3.01
C MET A 114 -14.09 -4.81 -3.62
N VAL A 115 -12.89 -4.76 -4.21
CA VAL A 115 -12.26 -3.55 -4.75
C VAL A 115 -11.69 -3.85 -6.14
N PRO A 116 -12.52 -3.84 -7.19
CA PRO A 116 -12.06 -4.13 -8.55
C PRO A 116 -11.08 -3.08 -9.10
N ASP A 117 -11.22 -1.82 -8.68
CA ASP A 117 -10.32 -0.73 -9.07
C ASP A 117 -8.86 -1.02 -8.69
N PHE A 118 -8.64 -1.68 -7.55
CA PHE A 118 -7.31 -2.09 -7.12
C PHE A 118 -6.67 -3.08 -8.11
N ALA A 119 -7.44 -4.04 -8.61
CA ALA A 119 -6.94 -5.01 -9.60
C ALA A 119 -6.58 -4.32 -10.92
N ILE A 120 -7.36 -3.31 -11.32
CA ILE A 120 -7.06 -2.50 -12.52
C ILE A 120 -5.76 -1.73 -12.30
N ASP A 121 -5.62 -1.00 -11.19
CA ASP A 121 -4.43 -0.21 -10.89
C ASP A 121 -3.17 -1.09 -10.79
N LEU A 122 -3.29 -2.28 -10.18
CA LEU A 122 -2.22 -3.25 -10.11
C LEU A 122 -1.81 -3.78 -11.49
N CYS A 123 -2.78 -4.18 -12.33
CA CYS A 123 -2.50 -4.62 -13.70
C CYS A 123 -1.83 -3.52 -14.53
N LEU A 124 -2.36 -2.29 -14.46
CA LEU A 124 -1.80 -1.13 -15.15
C LEU A 124 -0.38 -0.81 -14.68
N SER A 125 -0.09 -1.00 -13.39
CA SER A 125 1.25 -0.82 -12.84
C SER A 125 2.26 -1.80 -13.45
N PHE A 126 1.91 -3.09 -13.58
CA PHE A 126 2.77 -4.06 -14.28
C PHE A 126 2.96 -3.73 -15.77
N LEU A 127 1.94 -3.16 -16.44
CA LEU A 127 2.07 -2.74 -17.83
C LEU A 127 2.97 -1.51 -18.00
N ARG A 128 2.88 -0.55 -17.08
CA ARG A 128 3.71 0.67 -17.09
C ARG A 128 5.16 0.38 -16.71
N GLN A 129 5.36 -0.55 -15.78
CA GLN A 129 6.66 -0.93 -15.26
C GLN A 129 6.72 -2.46 -15.16
N PRO A 130 7.10 -3.17 -16.25
CA PRO A 130 7.25 -4.61 -16.19
C PRO A 130 8.28 -5.00 -15.11
N ASN A 131 8.04 -6.12 -14.43
CA ASN A 131 8.95 -6.61 -13.40
C ASN A 131 10.36 -6.76 -14.00
N LEU A 132 11.29 -5.96 -13.46
CA LEU A 132 12.68 -6.05 -13.83
C LEU A 132 13.30 -7.20 -13.03
N GLY A 133 13.76 -8.22 -13.73
CA GLY A 133 14.46 -9.35 -13.16
C GLY A 133 15.96 -9.14 -13.20
N HIS A 134 16.64 -10.03 -12.50
CA HIS A 134 18.08 -10.16 -12.61
C HIS A 134 18.42 -10.87 -13.92
N CYS A 135 19.24 -10.24 -14.76
CA CYS A 135 19.72 -10.89 -15.97
C CYS A 135 20.64 -12.06 -15.59
N GLY A 136 20.28 -13.28 -15.98
CA GLY A 136 21.11 -14.48 -15.75
C GLY A 136 22.52 -14.38 -16.34
N ASN A 137 22.78 -13.43 -17.23
CA ASN A 137 24.08 -13.21 -17.88
C ASN A 137 24.85 -11.97 -17.33
N CYS A 138 24.18 -11.03 -16.68
CA CYS A 138 24.78 -9.75 -16.22
C CYS A 138 24.77 -9.58 -14.69
N GLY A 139 24.24 -10.55 -13.93
CA GLY A 139 24.15 -10.49 -12.47
C GLY A 139 23.26 -9.35 -11.94
N THR A 140 23.46 -8.97 -10.67
CA THR A 140 22.70 -7.92 -9.96
C THR A 140 22.96 -6.49 -10.45
N GLN A 141 23.91 -6.31 -11.37
CA GLN A 141 24.35 -4.98 -11.81
C GLN A 141 23.39 -4.32 -12.79
N LYS A 142 22.45 -5.07 -13.39
CA LYS A 142 21.46 -4.53 -14.33
C LYS A 142 20.11 -5.21 -14.17
N MET A 143 19.14 -4.45 -13.69
CA MET A 143 17.72 -4.82 -13.70
C MET A 143 17.23 -4.80 -15.15
N VAL A 144 16.77 -5.93 -15.68
CA VAL A 144 16.32 -6.08 -17.08
C VAL A 144 14.87 -6.54 -17.08
N SER A 145 14.05 -6.03 -18.00
CA SER A 145 12.68 -6.53 -18.19
C SER A 145 12.71 -8.03 -18.44
N ILE A 146 11.99 -8.81 -17.62
CA ILE A 146 11.86 -10.24 -17.85
C ILE A 146 10.97 -10.42 -19.09
N GLU A 147 11.54 -10.86 -20.20
CA GLU A 147 10.71 -11.32 -21.32
C GLU A 147 9.99 -12.61 -20.90
N PRO A 148 8.68 -12.75 -21.16
CA PRO A 148 8.00 -14.01 -20.94
C PRO A 148 8.66 -15.10 -21.79
N PRO A 149 8.84 -16.33 -21.27
CA PRO A 149 9.47 -17.40 -22.04
C PRO A 149 8.69 -17.62 -23.33
N LYS A 150 9.38 -17.50 -24.47
CA LYS A 150 8.80 -17.78 -25.79
C LYS A 150 8.23 -19.20 -25.76
N ARG A 151 6.90 -19.32 -25.86
CA ARG A 151 6.23 -20.61 -26.06
C ARG A 151 6.89 -21.27 -27.26
N LYS A 152 7.59 -22.38 -27.03
CA LYS A 152 8.02 -23.26 -28.11
C LYS A 152 6.74 -23.84 -28.71
N MET A 153 6.41 -23.46 -29.94
CA MET A 153 5.43 -24.15 -30.78
C MET A 153 5.92 -25.57 -31.07
#